data_AF-A0A8T2W4P0-F1
#
_entry.id   AF-A0A8T2W4P0-F1
#
_cell.length_a   1.000
_cell.length_b   1.000
_cell.length_c   1.000
_cell.angle_alpha   90.00
_cell.angle_beta   90.00
_cell.angle_gamma   90.00
#
_symmetry.space_group_name_H-M   'P 1'
#
loop_
_entity.id
_entity.type
_entity.pdbx_description
1 polymer ?
#
loop_
_entity_poly.entity_id
_entity_poly.type
_entity_poly.pdbx_seq_one_letter_code
_entity_poly.pdbx_strand_id
1 'polypeptide(L)'
;MTKKRRNGGRNKHGRGHVKGVRCETSGRMVPKDKAIKRYIVRNIVDASALRDISDASGIEGYALPKIYRKVYYSISVAIHSRIVRVRSRKNRRNREPPVFHRPAQARQS
;
A
#
# COMPACT_ATOMS: atom_id res chain seq x y z
N MET A 1 21.18 17.31 -20.91
CA MET A 1 20.90 16.19 -19.98
C MET A 1 19.46 15.71 -20.14
N THR A 2 19.23 14.40 -20.33
CA THR A 2 17.87 13.87 -20.55
C THR A 2 17.16 13.54 -19.23
N LYS A 3 15.88 13.92 -19.11
CA LYS A 3 15.08 13.69 -17.89
C LYS A 3 14.07 12.56 -18.09
N LYS A 4 14.30 11.41 -17.44
CA LYS A 4 13.39 10.24 -17.52
C LYS A 4 11.97 10.52 -17.04
N ARG A 5 11.79 11.40 -16.03
CA ARG A 5 10.49 11.77 -15.44
C ARG A 5 10.41 13.27 -15.19
N ARG A 6 9.33 13.93 -15.65
CA ARG A 6 9.11 15.39 -15.44
C ARG A 6 9.27 15.81 -13.98
N ASN A 7 8.77 14.99 -13.06
CA ASN A 7 8.78 15.24 -11.61
C ASN A 7 10.06 14.76 -10.89
N GLY A 8 11.05 14.20 -11.59
CA GLY A 8 12.26 13.63 -10.95
C GLY A 8 11.98 12.39 -10.07
N GLY A 9 10.77 11.83 -10.11
CA GLY A 9 10.34 10.72 -9.27
C GLY A 9 9.89 11.13 -7.87
N ARG A 10 9.58 12.41 -7.63
CA ARG A 10 9.03 12.93 -6.37
C ARG A 10 7.95 13.96 -6.63
N ASN A 11 7.13 14.29 -5.64
CA ASN A 11 6.19 15.41 -5.71
C ASN A 11 6.71 16.65 -4.96
N LYS A 12 7.93 17.11 -5.25
CA LYS A 12 8.57 18.25 -4.59
C LYS A 12 8.47 19.49 -5.46
N HIS A 13 7.28 20.08 -5.55
CA HIS A 13 7.05 21.35 -6.24
C HIS A 13 6.80 22.45 -5.20
N GLY A 14 7.35 23.65 -5.43
CA GLY A 14 7.20 24.82 -4.53
C GLY A 14 7.77 24.65 -3.12
N ARG A 15 8.72 23.72 -2.91
CA ARG A 15 9.24 23.38 -1.57
C ARG A 15 10.74 23.11 -1.59
N GLY A 16 11.46 23.68 -0.62
CA GLY A 16 12.91 23.51 -0.44
C GLY A 16 13.33 22.17 0.17
N HIS A 17 12.69 21.72 1.26
CA HIS A 17 13.01 20.47 1.95
C HIS A 17 11.75 19.73 2.42
N VAL A 18 11.82 18.40 2.52
CA VAL A 18 10.71 17.55 3.01
C VAL A 18 11.27 16.57 4.02
N LYS A 19 10.61 16.45 5.19
CA LYS A 19 11.02 15.50 6.24
C LYS A 19 11.12 14.07 5.70
N GLY A 20 12.18 13.38 6.13
CA GLY A 20 12.40 11.96 5.84
C GLY A 20 11.44 11.07 6.62
N VAL A 21 11.15 9.89 6.07
CA VAL A 21 10.48 8.77 6.75
C VAL A 21 11.38 7.54 6.63
N ARG A 22 11.22 6.58 7.54
CA ARG A 22 11.93 5.31 7.50
C ARG A 22 11.10 4.28 6.71
N CYS A 23 11.79 3.53 5.84
CA CYS A 23 11.20 2.37 5.18
C CYS A 23 10.92 1.28 6.20
N GLU A 24 9.73 0.67 6.18
CA GLU A 24 9.34 -0.36 7.16
C GLU A 24 10.21 -1.61 7.06
N THR A 25 10.48 -2.10 5.86
CA THR A 25 11.23 -3.36 5.66
C THR A 25 12.75 -3.17 5.79
N SER A 26 13.28 -2.06 5.28
CA SER A 26 14.73 -1.88 5.14
C SER A 26 15.34 -0.86 6.08
N GLY A 27 14.55 -0.18 6.93
CA GLY A 27 15.01 0.89 7.83
C GLY A 27 15.60 2.14 7.13
N ARG A 28 15.69 2.14 5.80
CA ARG A 28 16.35 3.19 5.03
C ARG A 28 15.56 4.51 5.14
N MET A 29 16.28 5.61 5.35
CA MET A 29 15.68 6.94 5.31
C MET A 29 15.34 7.34 3.86
N VAL A 30 14.10 7.73 3.63
CA VAL A 30 13.57 8.17 2.33
C VAL A 30 12.71 9.42 2.52
N PRO A 31 12.87 10.46 1.68
CA PRO A 31 11.97 11.62 1.74
C PRO A 31 10.50 11.23 1.56
N LYS A 32 9.61 11.82 2.38
CA LYS A 32 8.18 11.48 2.44
C LYS A 32 7.47 11.63 1.08
N ASP A 33 7.97 12.48 0.20
CA ASP A 33 7.49 12.75 -1.15
C ASP A 33 8.01 11.76 -2.22
N LYS A 34 9.02 10.93 -1.90
CA LYS A 34 9.50 9.81 -2.73
C LYS A 34 9.02 8.45 -2.25
N ALA A 35 8.71 8.33 -0.96
CA ALA A 35 8.31 7.06 -0.37
C ALA A 35 7.01 6.56 -1.03
N ILE A 36 6.97 5.25 -1.30
CA ILE A 36 5.75 4.59 -1.78
C ILE A 36 4.88 4.32 -0.56
N LYS A 37 3.69 4.92 -0.56
CA LYS A 37 2.76 4.87 0.57
C LYS A 37 1.68 3.85 0.27
N ARG A 38 1.43 2.95 1.22
CA ARG A 38 0.31 2.00 1.16
C ARG A 38 -0.46 2.09 2.46
N TYR A 39 -1.77 2.17 2.35
CA TYR A 39 -2.66 2.03 3.48
C TYR A 39 -3.17 0.60 3.46
N ILE A 40 -2.81 -0.16 4.49
CA ILE A 40 -3.18 -1.55 4.63
C ILE A 40 -4.27 -1.60 5.69
N VAL A 41 -5.45 -2.06 5.28
CA VAL A 41 -6.56 -2.40 6.16
C VAL A 41 -6.70 -3.91 6.11
N ARG A 42 -6.58 -4.56 7.26
CA ARG A 42 -6.75 -6.01 7.40
C ARG A 42 -7.61 -6.29 8.61
N ASN A 43 -8.34 -7.39 8.58
CA ASN A 43 -8.94 -7.89 9.80
C ASN A 43 -7.82 -8.31 10.76
N ILE A 44 -8.07 -8.20 12.08
CA ILE A 44 -7.13 -8.68 13.09
C ILE A 44 -6.93 -10.19 12.98
N VAL A 45 -8.01 -10.89 12.65
CA VAL A 45 -8.07 -12.35 12.50
C VAL A 45 -7.97 -12.71 11.02
N ASP A 46 -7.27 -13.81 10.72
CA ASP A 46 -7.25 -14.38 9.37
C ASP A 46 -8.61 -14.99 8.97
N ALA A 47 -8.90 -15.06 7.68
CA ALA A 47 -10.19 -15.53 7.18
C ALA A 47 -10.52 -16.99 7.60
N SER A 48 -9.49 -17.83 7.75
CA SER A 48 -9.64 -19.22 8.18
C SER A 48 -10.12 -19.35 9.63
N ALA A 49 -9.52 -18.56 10.53
CA ALA A 49 -9.80 -18.58 11.96
C ALA A 49 -11.08 -17.80 12.35
N LEU A 50 -11.78 -17.19 11.39
CA LEU A 50 -13.00 -16.42 11.69
C LEU A 50 -14.10 -17.28 12.30
N ARG A 51 -14.26 -18.53 11.84
CA ARG A 51 -15.29 -19.45 12.32
C ARG A 51 -15.00 -19.90 13.75
N ASP A 52 -13.79 -20.40 13.99
CA ASP A 52 -13.37 -20.88 15.31
C ASP A 52 -13.50 -19.80 16.39
N ILE A 53 -13.12 -18.56 16.06
CA ILE A 53 -13.27 -17.43 16.99
C ILE A 53 -14.73 -17.05 17.20
N SER A 54 -15.56 -17.11 16.16
CA SER A 54 -16.99 -16.81 16.30
C SER A 54 -17.69 -17.86 17.17
N ASP A 55 -17.37 -19.14 17.01
CA ASP A 55 -17.95 -20.23 17.78
C ASP A 55 -17.46 -20.23 19.24
N ALA A 56 -16.21 -19.84 19.48
CA ALA A 56 -15.64 -19.70 20.82
C ALA A 56 -16.02 -18.37 21.52
N SER A 57 -16.61 -17.41 20.80
CA SER A 57 -16.98 -16.12 21.38
C SER A 57 -18.26 -16.24 22.19
N GLY A 58 -18.24 -15.77 23.44
CA GLY A 58 -19.46 -15.69 24.26
C GLY A 58 -20.47 -14.61 23.83
N ILE A 59 -20.14 -13.82 22.79
CA ILE A 59 -21.00 -12.78 22.23
C ILE A 59 -21.39 -13.20 20.82
N GLU A 60 -22.68 -13.45 20.61
CA GLU A 60 -23.23 -13.75 19.30
C GLU A 60 -23.07 -12.55 18.34
N GLY A 61 -22.53 -12.79 17.15
CA GLY A 61 -22.41 -11.77 16.10
C GLY A 61 -21.37 -10.68 16.35
N TYR A 62 -20.36 -10.92 17.20
CA TYR A 62 -19.32 -9.93 17.48
C TYR A 62 -18.57 -9.46 16.22
N ALA A 63 -18.60 -8.15 15.95
CA ALA A 63 -17.91 -7.55 14.82
C ALA A 63 -16.40 -7.42 15.10
N LEU A 64 -15.59 -8.25 14.44
CA LEU A 64 -14.14 -8.25 14.66
C LEU A 64 -13.48 -6.93 14.20
N PRO A 65 -12.58 -6.36 15.03
CA PRO A 65 -11.88 -5.12 14.69
C PRO A 65 -10.85 -5.30 13.57
N LYS A 66 -10.46 -4.17 12.97
CA LYS A 66 -9.49 -4.10 11.84
C LYS A 66 -8.21 -3.40 12.24
N ILE A 67 -7.09 -3.89 11.70
CA ILE A 67 -5.78 -3.26 11.77
C ILE A 67 -5.66 -2.23 10.65
N TYR A 68 -5.33 -1.00 11.05
CA TYR A 68 -5.07 0.11 10.15
C TYR A 68 -3.59 0.47 10.19
N ARG A 69 -2.86 0.24 9.09
CA ARG A 69 -1.43 0.55 9.03
C ARG A 69 -1.06 1.32 7.76
N LYS A 70 -0.41 2.47 7.95
CA LYS A 70 0.16 3.26 6.87
C LYS A 70 1.64 2.94 6.70
N VAL A 71 1.95 2.17 5.68
CA VAL A 71 3.30 1.70 5.39
C VAL A 71 4.03 2.66 4.44
N TYR A 72 5.31 2.89 4.71
CA TYR A 72 6.23 3.60 3.84
C TYR A 72 7.31 2.65 3.32
N TYR A 73 7.45 2.58 1.99
CA TYR A 73 8.51 1.79 1.34
C TYR A 73 9.52 2.69 0.61
N SER A 74 10.78 2.24 0.62
CA SER A 74 11.79 2.71 -0.32
C SER A 74 11.54 2.15 -1.72
N ILE A 75 12.11 2.78 -2.74
CA ILE A 75 11.90 2.35 -4.14
C ILE A 75 12.51 0.95 -4.37
N SER A 76 13.66 0.65 -3.77
CA SER A 76 14.32 -0.66 -3.93
C SER A 76 13.45 -1.78 -3.36
N VAL A 77 12.98 -1.63 -2.12
CA VAL A 77 12.10 -2.62 -1.47
C VAL A 77 10.81 -2.78 -2.25
N ALA A 78 10.20 -1.68 -2.69
CA ALA A 78 8.92 -1.78 -3.40
C ALA A 78 9.03 -2.50 -4.76
N ILE A 79 10.20 -2.46 -5.42
CA ILE A 79 10.46 -3.23 -6.63
C ILE A 79 10.73 -4.70 -6.28
N HIS A 80 11.57 -4.96 -5.27
CA HIS A 80 11.91 -6.30 -4.81
C HIS A 80 10.66 -7.09 -4.36
N SER A 81 9.82 -6.49 -3.52
CA SER A 81 8.55 -7.08 -3.05
C SER A 81 7.43 -7.00 -4.08
N ARG A 82 7.71 -6.59 -5.34
CA ARG A 82 6.75 -6.51 -6.46
C ARG A 82 5.53 -5.62 -6.21
N ILE A 83 5.60 -4.71 -5.24
CA ILE A 83 4.54 -3.71 -4.94
C ILE A 83 4.40 -2.70 -6.07
N VAL A 84 5.51 -2.34 -6.71
CA VAL A 84 5.56 -1.48 -7.90
C VAL A 84 6.35 -2.18 -9.00
N ARG A 85 5.83 -2.12 -10.22
CA ARG A 85 6.46 -2.73 -11.41
C ARG A 85 7.10 -1.66 -12.31
N VAL A 86 8.12 -2.07 -13.08
CA VAL A 86 8.71 -1.22 -14.12
C VAL A 86 7.68 -1.01 -15.23
N ARG A 87 7.56 0.23 -15.72
CA ARG A 87 6.60 0.61 -16.77
C ARG A 87 7.32 1.17 -18.00
N SER A 88 6.71 0.98 -19.18
CA SER A 88 7.16 1.52 -20.47
C SER A 88 7.19 3.06 -20.47
N ARG A 89 7.85 3.68 -21.47
CA ARG A 89 7.98 5.15 -21.56
C ARG A 89 6.61 5.85 -21.56
N LYS A 90 5.64 5.32 -22.33
CA LYS A 90 4.26 5.83 -22.40
C LYS A 90 3.52 5.60 -21.07
N ASN A 91 3.56 4.38 -20.54
CA ASN A 91 2.78 3.99 -19.35
C ASN A 91 3.29 4.62 -18.05
N ARG A 92 4.53 5.13 -17.99
CA ARG A 92 5.00 5.94 -16.85
C ARG A 92 4.21 7.23 -16.64
N ARG A 93 3.56 7.75 -17.69
CA ARG A 93 2.73 8.97 -17.63
C ARG A 93 1.35 8.68 -17.06
N ASN A 94 0.80 7.48 -17.24
CA ASN A 94 -0.46 7.09 -16.62
C ASN A 94 -0.31 7.08 -15.08
N ARG A 95 -1.21 7.79 -14.39
CA ARG A 95 -1.26 7.93 -12.93
C ARG A 95 -2.46 7.23 -12.30
N GLU A 96 -3.33 6.62 -13.10
CA GLU A 96 -4.45 5.85 -12.59
C GLU A 96 -3.94 4.69 -11.73
N PRO A 97 -4.61 4.41 -10.60
CA PRO A 97 -4.31 3.24 -9.81
C PRO A 97 -4.64 1.98 -10.62
N PRO A 98 -3.96 0.85 -10.38
CA PRO A 98 -4.40 -0.42 -10.95
C PRO A 98 -5.82 -0.74 -10.49
N VAL A 99 -6.64 -1.25 -11.41
CA VAL A 99 -8.01 -1.69 -11.10
C VAL A 99 -7.92 -2.89 -10.17
N PHE A 100 -8.50 -2.77 -8.97
CA PHE A 100 -8.71 -3.92 -8.10
C PHE A 100 -9.98 -4.64 -8.57
N HIS A 101 -9.82 -5.76 -9.26
CA HIS A 101 -10.93 -6.66 -9.52
C HIS A 101 -11.34 -7.30 -8.19
N ARG A 102 -12.34 -6.72 -7.52
CA ARG A 102 -13.04 -7.43 -6.45
C ARG A 102 -13.86 -8.52 -7.15
N PRO A 103 -13.67 -9.81 -6.83
CA PRO A 103 -14.65 -10.80 -7.26
C PRO A 103 -16.00 -10.34 -6.73
N ALA A 104 -16.99 -10.21 -7.61
CA ALA A 104 -18.35 -9.93 -7.19
C ALA A 104 -18.73 -11.04 -6.21
N GLN A 105 -19.01 -10.70 -4.95
CA GLN A 105 -19.59 -11.64 -4.02
C GLN A 105 -20.94 -12.03 -4.64
N ALA A 106 -21.06 -13.26 -5.13
CA ALA A 106 -22.36 -13.82 -5.48
C ALA A 106 -23.22 -13.68 -4.22
N ARG A 107 -24.24 -12.83 -4.28
CA ARG A 107 -25.27 -12.75 -3.25
C ARG A 107 -25.94 -14.12 -3.26
N GLN A 108 -25.58 -14.99 -2.32
CA GLN A 108 -26.35 -16.20 -2.06
C GLN A 108 -27.67 -15.75 -1.47
N SER A 109 -28.75 -16.04 -2.20
CA SER A 109 -30.15 -15.91 -1.83
C SER A 109 -30.50 -16.80 -0.65
#